data_AF-A0A0P6XQ64-F1
#
_entry.id   AF-A0A0P6XQ64-F1
#
_cell.length_a   1.000
_cell.length_b   1.000
_cell.length_c   1.000
_cell.angle_alpha   90.00
_cell.angle_beta   90.00
_cell.angle_gamma   90.00
#
_symmetry.space_group_name_H-M   'P 1'
#
loop_
_entity.id
_entity.type
_entity.pdbx_description
1 polymer ?
#
loop_
_entity_poly.entity_id
_entity_poly.type
_entity_poly.pdbx_seq_one_letter_code
_entity_poly.pdbx_strand_id
1 'polypeptide(L)'
;MPEPVDIDALIRAVQANPRYAAIDPGLIRGLIERYQSSIHQPRELIKAVRNKLHQVGGAYLEKPIDYANWGERLAILPRDLHHPQVKEFCRQMMALHASTRERLPILDRFYAETLTSLQPIHSILDLACGLNPLALPWMPVNPATQIYVCDIYSDQINFLQQFFNHFGIHGQATLCDLTRSLPQQSVQVAFLLKSIPCLEQLDKTIATRLLHGIPAKYWLISFPAHSLGGRGKGMRQHYRQHFEELIRGWAVQLRSFEFPGELVFLLSPA
;
A
#
# COMPACT_ATOMS: atom_id res chain seq x y z
N MET A 1 -22.24 -33.94 12.49
CA MET A 1 -21.40 -33.05 11.69
C MET A 1 -21.53 -31.66 12.30
N PRO A 2 -20.45 -30.92 12.56
CA PRO A 2 -20.58 -29.52 12.99
C PRO A 2 -21.36 -28.75 11.91
N GLU A 3 -22.27 -27.87 12.33
CA GLU A 3 -23.02 -27.02 11.39
C GLU A 3 -22.05 -26.22 10.52
N PRO A 4 -22.34 -26.06 9.21
CA PRO A 4 -21.51 -25.24 8.34
C PRO A 4 -21.41 -23.83 8.92
N VAL A 5 -20.18 -23.35 9.09
CA VAL A 5 -19.90 -22.00 9.59
C VAL A 5 -20.49 -20.99 8.61
N ASP A 6 -21.41 -20.15 9.09
CA ASP A 6 -21.92 -19.01 8.31
C ASP A 6 -20.84 -17.93 8.20
N ILE A 7 -20.06 -18.00 7.12
CA ILE A 7 -18.95 -17.08 6.84
C ILE A 7 -19.46 -15.64 6.72
N ASP A 8 -20.65 -15.42 6.14
CA ASP A 8 -21.16 -14.07 5.93
C ASP A 8 -21.59 -13.43 7.25
N ALA A 9 -22.16 -14.20 8.19
CA ALA A 9 -22.40 -13.74 9.55
C ALA A 9 -21.11 -13.40 10.28
N LEU A 10 -20.04 -14.18 10.12
CA LEU A 10 -18.75 -13.88 10.70
C LEU A 10 -18.11 -12.60 10.11
N ILE A 11 -18.19 -12.40 8.79
CA ILE A 11 -17.70 -11.17 8.14
C ILE A 11 -18.42 -9.95 8.73
N ARG A 12 -19.76 -9.98 8.80
CA ARG A 12 -20.55 -8.91 9.43
C ARG A 12 -20.14 -8.68 10.89
N ALA A 13 -19.90 -9.75 11.64
CA ALA A 13 -19.46 -9.66 13.02
C ALA A 13 -18.05 -9.04 13.16
N VAL A 14 -17.12 -9.32 12.24
CA VAL A 14 -15.82 -8.64 12.18
C VAL A 14 -16.01 -7.14 11.93
N GLN A 15 -16.76 -6.79 10.87
CA GLN A 15 -17.00 -5.42 10.39
C GLN A 15 -17.89 -4.57 11.31
N ALA A 16 -18.65 -5.18 12.23
CA ALA A 16 -19.43 -4.46 13.24
C ALA A 16 -18.57 -3.58 14.15
N ASN A 17 -17.25 -3.81 14.22
CA ASN A 17 -16.33 -2.87 14.85
C ASN A 17 -15.86 -1.85 13.80
N PRO A 18 -16.06 -0.53 14.03
CA PRO A 18 -15.74 0.52 13.07
C PRO A 18 -14.32 0.48 12.50
N ARG A 19 -13.33 -0.03 13.26
CA ARG A 19 -11.93 -0.14 12.79
C ARG A 19 -11.73 -1.08 11.62
N TYR A 20 -12.65 -2.02 11.39
CA TYR A 20 -12.57 -3.02 10.33
C TYR A 20 -13.70 -2.89 9.32
N ALA A 21 -14.63 -1.94 9.52
CA ALA A 21 -15.83 -1.80 8.71
C ALA A 21 -15.52 -1.57 7.22
N ALA A 22 -14.48 -0.79 6.93
CA ALA A 22 -14.07 -0.45 5.57
C ALA A 22 -13.14 -1.47 4.89
N ILE A 23 -12.70 -2.52 5.60
CA ILE A 23 -11.75 -3.50 5.05
C ILE A 23 -12.45 -4.41 4.03
N ASP A 24 -11.72 -4.75 2.95
CA ASP A 24 -12.15 -5.69 1.91
C ASP A 24 -12.77 -6.97 2.49
N PRO A 25 -14.05 -7.26 2.20
CA PRO A 25 -14.71 -8.48 2.68
C PRO A 25 -14.02 -9.76 2.18
N GLY A 26 -13.34 -9.70 1.03
CA GLY A 26 -12.58 -10.80 0.47
C GLY A 26 -11.39 -11.21 1.35
N LEU A 27 -10.64 -10.24 1.85
CA LEU A 27 -9.56 -10.46 2.82
C LEU A 27 -10.09 -11.07 4.12
N ILE A 28 -11.21 -10.55 4.63
CA ILE A 28 -11.85 -11.08 5.85
C ILE A 28 -12.26 -12.54 5.64
N ARG A 29 -12.90 -12.85 4.50
CA ARG A 29 -13.26 -14.21 4.10
C ARG A 29 -12.04 -15.13 4.08
N GLY A 30 -10.97 -14.73 3.39
CA GLY A 30 -9.76 -15.56 3.29
C GLY A 30 -9.10 -15.85 4.64
N LEU A 31 -9.15 -14.89 5.57
CA LEU A 31 -8.66 -15.10 6.94
C LEU A 31 -9.56 -16.05 7.75
N ILE A 32 -10.88 -15.92 7.64
CA ILE A 32 -11.84 -16.85 8.26
C ILE A 32 -11.59 -18.27 7.75
N GLU A 33 -11.50 -18.43 6.43
CA GLU A 33 -11.29 -19.74 5.78
C GLU A 33 -9.99 -20.41 6.21
N ARG A 34 -8.95 -19.61 6.45
CA ARG A 34 -7.65 -20.09 6.95
C ARG A 34 -7.70 -20.54 8.40
N TYR A 35 -8.46 -19.86 9.25
CA TYR A 35 -8.45 -20.08 10.70
C TYR A 35 -9.54 -21.02 11.19
N GLN A 36 -10.63 -21.21 10.43
CA GLN A 36 -11.76 -22.06 10.85
C GLN A 36 -11.39 -23.54 11.05
N SER A 37 -10.30 -24.01 10.43
CA SER A 37 -9.83 -25.40 10.59
C SER A 37 -9.22 -25.67 11.97
N SER A 38 -8.70 -24.64 12.65
CA SER A 38 -8.04 -24.75 13.95
C SER A 38 -8.75 -24.00 15.08
N ILE A 39 -9.63 -23.05 14.76
CA ILE A 39 -10.41 -22.28 15.73
C ILE A 39 -11.90 -22.52 15.50
N HIS A 40 -12.51 -23.33 16.36
CA HIS A 40 -13.92 -23.72 16.21
C HIS A 40 -14.89 -22.77 16.91
N GLN A 41 -14.44 -21.99 17.90
CA GLN A 41 -15.30 -21.04 18.60
C GLN A 41 -15.44 -19.73 17.79
N PRO A 42 -16.66 -19.31 17.40
CA PRO A 42 -16.86 -18.11 16.56
C PRO A 42 -16.26 -16.82 17.13
N ARG A 43 -16.34 -16.62 18.46
CA ARG A 43 -15.80 -15.43 19.13
C ARG A 43 -14.28 -15.37 19.07
N GLU A 44 -13.60 -16.50 19.28
CA GLU A 44 -12.15 -16.61 19.15
C GLU A 44 -11.70 -16.42 17.72
N LEU A 45 -12.44 -16.97 16.75
CA LEU A 45 -12.17 -16.80 15.33
C LEU A 45 -12.25 -15.32 14.92
N ILE A 46 -13.32 -14.61 15.32
CA ILE A 46 -13.46 -13.17 15.09
C ILE A 46 -12.29 -12.39 15.71
N LYS A 47 -11.88 -12.73 16.93
CA LYS A 47 -10.74 -12.09 17.61
C LYS A 47 -9.43 -12.34 16.85
N ALA A 48 -9.18 -13.56 16.39
CA ALA A 48 -7.99 -13.91 15.62
C ALA A 48 -7.93 -13.16 14.28
N VAL A 49 -9.05 -13.11 13.56
CA VAL A 49 -9.16 -12.35 12.30
C VAL A 49 -8.90 -10.86 12.56
N ARG A 50 -9.55 -10.24 13.55
CA ARG A 50 -9.33 -8.83 13.91
C ARG A 50 -7.90 -8.52 14.30
N ASN A 51 -7.25 -9.41 15.07
CA ASN A 51 -5.85 -9.26 15.42
C ASN A 51 -4.97 -9.27 14.18
N LYS A 52 -5.26 -10.18 13.22
CA LYS A 52 -4.51 -10.24 11.97
C LYS A 52 -4.71 -9.00 11.11
N LEU A 53 -5.95 -8.53 10.96
CA LEU A 53 -6.28 -7.29 10.25
C LEU A 53 -5.60 -6.06 10.88
N HIS A 54 -5.52 -6.02 12.21
CA HIS A 54 -4.78 -4.97 12.89
C HIS A 54 -3.29 -5.00 12.57
N GLN A 55 -2.66 -6.18 12.55
CA GLN A 55 -1.24 -6.31 12.21
C GLN A 55 -0.92 -5.87 10.77
N VAL A 56 -1.80 -6.17 9.82
CA VAL A 56 -1.51 -5.99 8.38
C VAL A 56 -2.04 -4.68 7.78
N GLY A 57 -2.95 -4.00 8.46
CA GLY A 57 -3.47 -2.70 8.02
C GLY A 57 -3.61 -1.71 9.17
N GLY A 58 -4.29 -2.13 10.25
CA GLY A 58 -4.64 -1.23 11.35
C GLY A 58 -3.44 -0.62 12.09
N ALA A 59 -2.27 -1.26 12.09
CA ALA A 59 -1.05 -0.76 12.73
C ALA A 59 -0.49 0.50 12.04
N TYR A 60 -0.85 0.74 10.78
CA TYR A 60 -0.43 1.92 10.03
C TYR A 60 -1.36 3.12 10.23
N LEU A 61 -2.52 2.90 10.87
CA LEU A 61 -3.53 3.92 11.19
C LEU A 61 -3.68 4.03 12.71
N GLU A 62 -2.91 4.95 13.32
CA GLU A 62 -2.99 5.20 14.78
C GLU A 62 -4.40 5.61 15.22
N LYS A 63 -5.07 6.39 14.38
CA LYS A 63 -6.45 6.84 14.55
C LYS A 63 -7.22 6.64 13.24
N PRO A 64 -8.53 6.38 13.31
CA PRO A 64 -9.38 6.43 12.12
C PRO A 64 -9.25 7.77 11.42
N ILE A 65 -9.24 7.75 10.09
CA ILE A 65 -9.20 8.96 9.26
C ILE A 65 -10.63 9.30 8.87
N ASP A 66 -11.05 10.54 9.13
CA ASP A 66 -12.34 11.06 8.69
C ASP A 66 -12.27 11.49 7.21
N TYR A 67 -12.31 10.50 6.31
CA TYR A 67 -12.22 10.76 4.87
C TYR A 67 -13.35 11.64 4.34
N ALA A 68 -14.51 11.70 5.01
CA ALA A 68 -15.61 12.58 4.63
C ALA A 68 -15.21 14.05 4.85
N ASN A 69 -14.72 14.39 6.03
CA ASN A 69 -14.24 15.75 6.31
C ASN A 69 -13.04 16.14 5.43
N TRP A 70 -12.13 15.20 5.17
CA TRP A 70 -11.02 15.44 4.24
C TRP A 70 -11.49 15.64 2.79
N GLY A 71 -12.57 14.97 2.38
CA GLY A 71 -13.23 15.18 1.07
C GLY A 71 -13.83 16.58 0.94
N GLU A 72 -14.48 17.11 1.98
CA GLU A 72 -14.99 18.49 2.00
C GLU A 72 -13.85 19.51 1.86
N ARG A 73 -12.73 19.28 2.55
CA ARG A 73 -11.53 20.12 2.45
C ARG A 73 -10.87 20.03 1.08
N LEU A 74 -10.85 18.86 0.46
CA LEU A 74 -10.35 18.65 -0.90
C LEU A 74 -11.17 19.47 -1.91
N ALA A 75 -12.50 19.48 -1.79
CA ALA A 75 -13.40 20.11 -2.75
C ALA A 75 -13.18 21.63 -2.92
N ILE A 76 -12.65 22.30 -1.89
CA ILE A 76 -12.36 23.75 -1.91
C ILE A 76 -10.91 24.10 -2.32
N LEU A 77 -10.06 23.10 -2.57
CA LEU A 77 -8.68 23.35 -2.98
C LEU A 77 -8.59 23.84 -4.43
N PRO A 78 -7.54 24.62 -4.76
CA PRO A 78 -7.19 24.92 -6.14
C PRO A 78 -7.06 23.66 -7.00
N ARG A 79 -7.33 23.77 -8.30
CA ARG A 79 -7.25 22.66 -9.26
C ARG A 79 -5.82 22.35 -9.72
N ASP A 80 -4.87 23.24 -9.46
CA ASP A 80 -3.46 22.99 -9.73
C ASP A 80 -2.87 22.05 -8.66
N LEU A 81 -2.51 20.83 -9.08
CA LEU A 81 -1.92 19.81 -8.22
C LEU A 81 -0.62 20.27 -7.54
N HIS A 82 0.14 21.18 -8.15
CA HIS A 82 1.40 21.66 -7.61
C HIS A 82 1.24 22.93 -6.74
N HIS A 83 0.02 23.43 -6.58
CA HIS A 83 -0.25 24.61 -5.77
C HIS A 83 0.21 24.41 -4.31
N PRO A 84 0.82 25.42 -3.65
CA PRO A 84 1.33 25.27 -2.28
C PRO A 84 0.31 24.76 -1.26
N GLN A 85 -0.95 25.22 -1.35
CA GLN A 85 -2.03 24.75 -0.46
C GLN A 85 -2.37 23.27 -0.68
N VAL A 86 -2.28 22.78 -1.92
CA VAL A 86 -2.53 21.37 -2.25
C VAL A 86 -1.40 20.50 -1.69
N LYS A 87 -0.14 20.94 -1.86
CA LYS A 87 1.01 20.26 -1.26
C LYS A 87 0.91 20.20 0.26
N GLU A 88 0.49 21.27 0.91
CA GLU A 88 0.28 21.29 2.36
C GLU A 88 -0.84 20.32 2.79
N PHE A 89 -1.98 20.34 2.09
CA PHE A 89 -3.05 19.36 2.31
C PHE A 89 -2.56 17.92 2.19
N CYS A 90 -1.82 17.60 1.12
CA CYS A 90 -1.26 16.27 0.91
C CYS A 90 -0.32 15.86 2.06
N ARG A 91 0.57 16.76 2.51
CA ARG A 91 1.47 16.49 3.63
C ARG A 91 0.70 16.19 4.92
N GLN A 92 -0.33 16.96 5.24
CA GLN A 92 -1.15 16.75 6.44
C GLN A 92 -1.87 15.40 6.40
N MET A 93 -2.45 15.03 5.26
CA MET A 93 -3.08 13.71 5.10
C MET A 93 -2.08 12.57 5.19
N MET A 94 -0.96 12.68 4.47
CA MET A 94 0.12 11.68 4.51
C MET A 94 0.66 11.46 5.94
N ALA A 95 0.62 12.49 6.80
CA ALA A 95 1.00 12.37 8.21
C ALA A 95 0.07 11.47 9.05
N LEU A 96 -1.17 11.23 8.59
CA LEU A 96 -2.14 10.38 9.29
C LEU A 96 -1.90 8.88 9.11
N HIS A 97 -1.01 8.50 8.19
CA HIS A 97 -0.67 7.12 7.90
C HIS A 97 0.82 6.89 8.14
N ALA A 98 1.18 5.91 8.97
CA ALA A 98 2.54 5.75 9.49
C ALA A 98 3.61 5.64 8.39
N SER A 99 3.36 4.82 7.36
CA SER A 99 4.31 4.60 6.25
C SER A 99 4.62 5.89 5.48
N THR A 100 3.60 6.70 5.21
CA THR A 100 3.74 7.96 4.46
C THR A 100 4.24 9.10 5.34
N ARG A 101 3.87 9.13 6.63
CA ARG A 101 4.40 10.06 7.63
C ARG A 101 5.91 9.96 7.74
N GLU A 102 6.43 8.73 7.82
CA GLU A 102 7.88 8.47 7.84
C GLU A 102 8.60 8.97 6.59
N ARG A 103 7.90 9.07 5.45
CA ARG A 103 8.48 9.54 4.17
C ARG A 103 8.46 11.07 4.04
N LEU A 104 7.63 11.78 4.80
CA LEU A 104 7.51 13.24 4.70
C LEU A 104 8.86 13.99 4.77
N PRO A 105 9.80 13.67 5.67
CA PRO A 105 11.08 14.40 5.76
C PRO A 105 11.98 14.24 4.53
N ILE A 106 11.73 13.23 3.70
CA ILE A 106 12.53 12.89 2.51
C ILE A 106 11.74 13.04 1.21
N LEU A 107 10.47 13.47 1.28
CA LEU A 107 9.52 13.40 0.16
C LEU A 107 9.99 14.13 -1.08
N ASP A 108 10.57 15.34 -0.91
CA ASP A 108 11.05 16.18 -2.01
C ASP A 108 12.19 15.50 -2.80
N ARG A 109 13.01 14.68 -2.15
CA ARG A 109 14.15 13.98 -2.77
C ARG A 109 13.79 12.56 -3.20
N PHE A 110 12.90 11.89 -2.48
CA PHE A 110 12.60 10.47 -2.66
C PHE A 110 12.22 10.15 -4.11
N TYR A 111 11.22 10.85 -4.65
CA TYR A 111 10.72 10.57 -5.99
C TYR A 111 11.61 11.14 -7.10
N ALA A 112 12.24 12.29 -6.86
CA ALA A 112 13.23 12.83 -7.80
C ALA A 112 14.40 11.85 -7.99
N GLU A 113 15.00 11.37 -6.90
CA GLU A 113 16.17 10.48 -6.99
C GLU A 113 15.81 9.10 -7.56
N THR A 114 14.64 8.56 -7.20
CA THR A 114 14.26 7.19 -7.54
C THR A 114 13.59 7.05 -8.91
N LEU A 115 12.93 8.10 -9.42
CA LEU A 115 12.12 8.02 -10.64
C LEU A 115 12.65 8.84 -11.82
N THR A 116 13.59 9.78 -11.63
CA THR A 116 14.08 10.63 -12.73
C THR A 116 14.65 9.83 -13.89
N SER A 117 15.34 8.71 -13.64
CA SER A 117 15.87 7.86 -14.73
C SER A 117 14.81 7.13 -15.54
N LEU A 118 13.54 7.14 -15.10
CA LEU A 118 12.41 6.51 -15.78
C LEU A 118 11.61 7.51 -16.64
N GLN A 119 11.95 8.80 -16.63
CA GLN A 119 11.17 9.79 -17.37
C GLN A 119 11.27 9.59 -18.89
N PRO A 120 10.18 9.86 -19.64
CA PRO A 120 8.84 10.20 -19.15
C PRO A 120 8.12 8.98 -18.55
N ILE A 121 7.35 9.20 -17.48
CA ILE A 121 6.54 8.15 -16.84
C ILE A 121 5.14 8.13 -17.46
N HIS A 122 4.77 7.02 -18.06
CA HIS A 122 3.51 6.83 -18.77
C HIS A 122 2.47 6.11 -17.92
N SER A 123 2.91 5.24 -17.00
CA SER A 123 2.00 4.54 -16.10
C SER A 123 2.67 4.07 -14.80
N ILE A 124 1.92 4.17 -13.71
CA ILE A 124 2.31 3.74 -12.35
C ILE A 124 1.25 2.78 -11.82
N LEU A 125 1.68 1.70 -11.17
CA LEU A 125 0.83 0.84 -10.34
C LEU A 125 1.33 0.86 -8.89
N ASP A 126 0.57 1.44 -7.96
CA ASP A 126 0.92 1.50 -6.54
C ASP A 126 0.16 0.42 -5.74
N LEU A 127 0.88 -0.58 -5.23
CA LEU A 127 0.32 -1.77 -4.58
C LEU A 127 0.42 -1.66 -3.06
N ALA A 128 -0.71 -1.87 -2.37
CA ALA A 128 -0.87 -1.53 -0.96
C ALA A 128 -0.47 -0.06 -0.73
N CYS A 129 -1.10 0.82 -1.51
CA CYS A 129 -0.66 2.19 -1.70
C CYS A 129 -0.76 3.06 -0.44
N GLY A 130 -1.62 2.70 0.52
CA GLY A 130 -1.98 3.56 1.63
C GLY A 130 -2.33 4.98 1.14
N LEU A 131 -1.74 6.00 1.77
CA LEU A 131 -1.88 7.40 1.34
C LEU A 131 -0.76 7.89 0.40
N ASN A 132 0.05 6.99 -0.14
CA ASN A 132 1.16 7.37 -1.03
C ASN A 132 0.73 8.10 -2.31
N PRO A 133 -0.46 7.87 -2.90
CA PRO A 133 -0.87 8.62 -4.10
C PRO A 133 -1.02 10.14 -3.87
N LEU A 134 -1.12 10.59 -2.61
CA LEU A 134 -1.06 12.01 -2.28
C LEU A 134 0.32 12.64 -2.52
N ALA A 135 1.35 11.82 -2.78
CA ALA A 135 2.69 12.26 -3.14
C ALA A 135 2.85 12.62 -4.64
N LEU A 136 1.81 12.47 -5.47
CA LEU A 136 1.87 12.82 -6.89
C LEU A 136 2.42 14.24 -7.19
N PRO A 137 2.16 15.30 -6.39
CA PRO A 137 2.77 16.63 -6.60
C PRO A 137 4.31 16.68 -6.55
N TRP A 138 4.96 15.61 -6.08
CA TRP A 138 6.42 15.44 -5.98
C TRP A 138 6.97 14.40 -6.94
N MET A 139 6.12 13.68 -7.67
CA MET A 139 6.55 12.69 -8.65
C MET A 139 6.78 13.36 -10.02
N PRO A 140 7.74 12.87 -10.82
CA PRO A 140 7.98 13.37 -12.17
C PRO A 140 6.95 12.80 -13.18
N VAL A 141 5.66 12.96 -12.86
CA VAL A 141 4.52 12.54 -13.69
C VAL A 141 4.00 13.71 -14.52
N ASN A 142 3.29 13.40 -15.61
CA ASN A 142 2.63 14.39 -16.44
C ASN A 142 1.11 14.12 -16.48
N PRO A 143 0.29 15.04 -17.04
CA PRO A 143 -1.17 14.87 -17.06
C PRO A 143 -1.66 13.60 -17.79
N ALA A 144 -0.87 13.04 -18.71
CA ALA A 144 -1.20 11.82 -19.43
C ALA A 144 -0.73 10.53 -18.72
N THR A 145 0.00 10.63 -17.61
CA THR A 145 0.44 9.46 -16.84
C THR A 145 -0.77 8.73 -16.26
N GLN A 146 -0.91 7.45 -16.56
CA GLN A 146 -1.95 6.59 -16.02
C GLN A 146 -1.57 6.13 -14.61
N ILE A 147 -2.44 6.35 -13.63
CA ILE A 147 -2.17 6.02 -12.23
C ILE A 147 -3.12 4.93 -11.77
N TYR A 148 -2.61 3.76 -11.43
CA TYR A 148 -3.39 2.68 -10.84
C TYR A 148 -2.96 2.52 -9.40
N VAL A 149 -3.90 2.48 -8.46
CA VAL A 149 -3.60 2.29 -7.04
C VAL A 149 -4.56 1.31 -6.43
N CYS A 150 -4.08 0.49 -5.50
CA CYS A 150 -4.95 -0.43 -4.81
C CYS A 150 -4.51 -0.71 -3.37
N ASP A 151 -5.50 -0.89 -2.50
CA ASP A 151 -5.35 -1.13 -1.06
C ASP A 151 -6.61 -1.84 -0.53
N ILE A 152 -6.59 -2.27 0.73
CA ILE A 152 -7.64 -3.09 1.37
C ILE A 152 -8.74 -2.25 2.04
N TYR A 153 -8.63 -0.93 2.08
CA TYR A 153 -9.57 -0.03 2.75
C TYR A 153 -10.46 0.72 1.75
N SER A 154 -11.76 0.42 1.75
CA SER A 154 -12.72 0.98 0.79
C SER A 154 -12.95 2.49 0.95
N ASP A 155 -12.96 3.00 2.18
CA ASP A 155 -13.06 4.44 2.48
C ASP A 155 -11.83 5.22 1.97
N GLN A 156 -10.63 4.66 2.17
CA GLN A 156 -9.38 5.19 1.61
C GLN A 156 -9.43 5.21 0.08
N ILE A 157 -9.80 4.10 -0.54
CA ILE A 157 -9.87 3.99 -2.01
C ILE A 157 -10.88 4.98 -2.60
N ASN A 158 -12.05 5.12 -1.98
CA ASN A 158 -13.05 6.09 -2.40
C ASN A 158 -12.52 7.53 -2.31
N PHE A 159 -11.81 7.87 -1.23
CA PHE A 159 -11.18 9.18 -1.08
C PHE A 159 -10.08 9.42 -2.12
N LEU A 160 -9.22 8.43 -2.39
CA LEU A 160 -8.18 8.53 -3.41
C LEU A 160 -8.77 8.73 -4.81
N GLN A 161 -9.89 8.08 -5.13
CA GLN A 161 -10.59 8.33 -6.38
C GLN A 161 -11.16 9.77 -6.45
N GLN A 162 -11.70 10.30 -5.35
CA GLN A 162 -12.12 11.71 -5.28
C GLN A 162 -10.95 12.66 -5.51
N PHE A 163 -9.78 12.37 -4.91
CA PHE A 163 -8.55 13.12 -5.14
C PHE A 163 -8.15 13.12 -6.62
N PHE A 164 -8.15 11.96 -7.29
CA PHE A 164 -7.86 11.88 -8.72
C PHE A 164 -8.85 12.69 -9.57
N ASN A 165 -10.14 12.56 -9.28
CA ASN A 165 -11.18 13.31 -9.99
C ASN A 165 -11.04 14.83 -9.80
N HIS A 166 -10.67 15.27 -8.59
CA HIS A 166 -10.52 16.70 -8.29
C HIS A 166 -9.41 17.37 -9.10
N PHE A 167 -8.30 16.67 -9.31
CA PHE A 167 -7.14 17.19 -10.04
C PHE A 167 -7.10 16.77 -11.52
N GLY A 168 -8.13 16.07 -12.03
CA GLY A 168 -8.15 15.57 -13.40
C GLY A 168 -7.03 14.55 -13.68
N ILE A 169 -6.59 13.81 -12.66
CA ILE A 169 -5.57 12.77 -12.80
C ILE A 169 -6.20 11.58 -13.51
N HIS A 170 -5.50 11.02 -14.50
CA HIS A 170 -5.88 9.78 -15.19
C HIS A 170 -5.66 8.57 -14.26
N GLY A 171 -6.43 8.53 -13.17
CA GLY A 171 -6.22 7.66 -12.03
C GLY A 171 -7.39 6.73 -11.73
N GLN A 172 -7.09 5.49 -11.37
CA GLN A 172 -8.03 4.48 -10.90
C GLN A 172 -7.59 3.95 -9.54
N ALA A 173 -8.39 4.21 -8.51
CA ALA A 173 -8.24 3.60 -7.19
C ALA A 173 -9.19 2.40 -7.06
N THR A 174 -8.64 1.23 -6.70
CA THR A 174 -9.41 -0.02 -6.62
C THR A 174 -9.22 -0.70 -5.27
N LEU A 175 -10.30 -1.21 -4.69
CA LEU A 175 -10.23 -2.08 -3.51
C LEU A 175 -9.63 -3.43 -3.92
N CYS A 176 -8.51 -3.83 -3.31
CA CYS A 176 -7.80 -5.04 -3.68
C CYS A 176 -7.28 -5.81 -2.47
N ASP A 177 -7.36 -7.14 -2.54
CA ASP A 177 -6.57 -8.05 -1.72
C ASP A 177 -5.54 -8.76 -2.62
N LEU A 178 -4.29 -8.32 -2.51
CA LEU A 178 -3.16 -8.85 -3.29
C LEU A 178 -2.88 -10.33 -3.02
N THR A 179 -3.38 -10.89 -1.92
CA THR A 179 -3.24 -12.33 -1.63
C THR A 179 -4.16 -13.17 -2.53
N ARG A 180 -5.28 -12.59 -3.00
CA ARG A 180 -6.31 -13.27 -3.80
C ARG A 180 -6.15 -13.04 -5.29
N SER A 181 -5.92 -11.81 -5.71
CA SER A 181 -5.84 -11.43 -7.13
C SER A 181 -4.74 -10.42 -7.38
N LEU A 182 -4.05 -10.59 -8.51
CA LEU A 182 -3.01 -9.66 -8.96
C LEU A 182 -3.60 -8.72 -10.03
N PRO A 183 -3.37 -7.40 -9.93
CA PRO A 183 -3.65 -6.48 -11.03
C PRO A 183 -2.95 -6.94 -12.32
N GLN A 184 -3.66 -6.85 -13.45
CA GLN A 184 -3.19 -7.34 -14.76
C GLN A 184 -2.77 -6.21 -15.72
N GLN A 185 -2.87 -4.96 -15.26
CA GLN A 185 -2.51 -3.78 -16.03
C GLN A 185 -1.01 -3.80 -16.32
N SER A 186 -0.64 -3.69 -17.61
CA SER A 186 0.75 -3.49 -17.97
C SER A 186 1.15 -2.05 -17.66
N VAL A 187 2.22 -1.89 -16.87
CA VAL A 187 2.67 -0.58 -16.41
C VAL A 187 4.16 -0.39 -16.64
N GLN A 188 4.56 0.88 -16.77
CA GLN A 188 5.97 1.22 -16.82
C GLN A 188 6.63 0.94 -15.47
N VAL A 189 6.06 1.40 -14.35
CA VAL A 189 6.62 1.14 -13.03
C VAL A 189 5.55 0.70 -12.04
N ALA A 190 5.83 -0.37 -11.30
CA ALA A 190 5.02 -0.79 -10.17
C ALA A 190 5.74 -0.51 -8.85
N PHE A 191 4.99 -0.11 -7.83
CA PHE A 191 5.49 0.24 -6.51
C PHE A 191 5.09 -0.81 -5.47
N LEU A 192 6.05 -1.21 -4.64
CA LEU A 192 5.84 -1.96 -3.39
C LEU A 192 6.57 -1.25 -2.26
N LEU A 193 5.98 -0.17 -1.76
CA LEU A 193 6.66 0.71 -0.80
C LEU A 193 6.33 0.31 0.65
N LYS A 194 7.31 -0.31 1.33
CA LYS A 194 7.19 -0.85 2.70
C LYS A 194 6.08 -1.89 2.87
N SER A 195 5.64 -2.53 1.79
CA SER A 195 4.50 -3.45 1.81
C SER A 195 4.90 -4.93 1.87
N ILE A 196 6.04 -5.34 1.30
CA ILE A 196 6.46 -6.76 1.25
C ILE A 196 6.46 -7.42 2.64
N PRO A 197 7.11 -6.88 3.69
CA PRO A 197 7.14 -7.55 5.00
C PRO A 197 5.75 -7.70 5.62
N CYS A 198 4.84 -6.78 5.32
CA CYS A 198 3.45 -6.84 5.76
C CYS A 198 2.68 -7.96 5.03
N LEU A 199 2.78 -7.97 3.71
CA LEU A 199 2.14 -8.95 2.84
C LEU A 199 2.62 -10.37 3.14
N GLU A 200 3.91 -10.56 3.44
CA GLU A 200 4.48 -11.86 3.83
C GLU A 200 3.99 -12.39 5.20
N GLN A 201 3.32 -11.55 6.00
CA GLN A 201 2.60 -12.04 7.18
C GLN A 201 1.28 -12.72 6.78
N LEU A 202 0.72 -12.39 5.61
CA LEU A 202 -0.48 -13.02 5.06
C LEU A 202 -0.12 -14.21 4.17
N ASP A 203 0.88 -14.09 3.30
CA ASP A 203 1.30 -15.16 2.40
C ASP A 203 2.80 -15.05 2.16
N LYS A 204 3.57 -16.06 2.60
CA LYS A 204 5.03 -16.08 2.48
C LYS A 204 5.54 -16.07 1.04
N THR A 205 4.69 -16.42 0.08
CA THR A 205 5.04 -16.48 -1.36
C THR A 205 4.63 -15.22 -2.13
N ILE A 206 3.96 -14.26 -1.46
CA ILE A 206 3.31 -13.13 -2.14
C ILE A 206 4.28 -12.23 -2.88
N ALA A 207 5.48 -11.99 -2.34
CA ALA A 207 6.47 -11.15 -2.98
C ALA A 207 6.89 -11.73 -4.34
N THR A 208 7.21 -13.03 -4.38
CA THR A 208 7.53 -13.76 -5.62
C THR A 208 6.34 -13.77 -6.59
N ARG A 209 5.12 -14.04 -6.10
CA ARG A 209 3.90 -14.00 -6.91
C ARG A 209 3.67 -12.63 -7.55
N LEU A 210 3.83 -11.54 -6.80
CA LEU A 210 3.65 -10.17 -7.28
C LEU A 210 4.67 -9.83 -8.36
N LEU A 211 5.95 -10.05 -8.07
CA LEU A 211 7.04 -9.67 -8.96
C LEU A 211 7.06 -10.46 -10.27
N HIS A 212 6.55 -11.69 -10.30
CA HIS A 212 6.38 -12.47 -11.53
C HIS A 212 5.04 -12.25 -12.23
N GLY A 213 3.96 -12.02 -11.47
CA GLY A 213 2.59 -12.02 -12.00
C GLY A 213 2.10 -10.65 -12.46
N ILE A 214 2.74 -9.56 -12.04
CA ILE A 214 2.37 -8.20 -12.45
C ILE A 214 3.25 -7.77 -13.63
N PRO A 215 2.65 -7.40 -14.78
CA PRO A 215 3.38 -7.02 -15.99
C PRO A 215 3.95 -5.58 -15.89
N ALA A 216 4.92 -5.38 -15.01
CA ALA A 216 5.62 -4.12 -14.81
C ALA A 216 7.03 -4.13 -15.42
N LYS A 217 7.40 -3.07 -16.16
CA LYS A 217 8.75 -2.95 -16.73
C LYS A 217 9.81 -2.64 -15.67
N TYR A 218 9.47 -1.78 -14.71
CA TYR A 218 10.31 -1.40 -13.59
C TYR A 218 9.59 -1.66 -12.27
N TRP A 219 10.35 -1.92 -11.21
CA TRP A 219 9.80 -2.01 -9.85
C TRP A 219 10.51 -1.05 -8.91
N LEU A 220 9.75 -0.19 -8.23
CA LEU A 220 10.24 0.58 -7.09
C LEU A 220 9.79 -0.10 -5.80
N ILE A 221 10.73 -0.70 -5.09
CA ILE A 221 10.46 -1.51 -3.91
C ILE A 221 11.17 -0.88 -2.73
N SER A 222 10.49 -0.75 -1.60
CA SER A 222 11.12 -0.20 -0.40
C SER A 222 10.81 -1.00 0.86
N PHE A 223 11.72 -0.88 1.82
CA PHE A 223 11.64 -1.49 3.14
C PHE A 223 11.84 -0.43 4.22
N PRO A 224 11.17 -0.56 5.37
CA PRO A 224 11.42 0.32 6.50
C PRO A 224 12.84 0.09 7.04
N ALA A 225 13.54 1.16 7.41
CA ALA A 225 14.87 1.06 8.02
C ALA A 225 14.82 0.85 9.54
N HIS A 226 13.66 1.07 10.16
CA HIS A 226 13.39 0.93 11.58
C HIS A 226 12.02 0.28 11.78
N SER A 227 11.82 -0.42 12.91
CA SER A 227 10.46 -0.87 13.24
C SER A 227 9.56 0.33 13.54
N LEU A 228 8.24 0.14 13.42
CA LEU A 228 7.24 1.14 13.83
C LEU A 228 7.40 1.57 15.32
N GLY A 229 8.06 0.74 16.15
CA GLY A 229 8.40 1.04 17.55
C GLY A 229 9.81 1.59 17.78
N GLY A 230 10.54 2.00 16.72
CA GLY A 230 11.83 2.69 16.81
C GLY A 230 13.07 1.81 17.07
N ARG A 231 12.93 0.47 17.15
CA ARG A 231 14.10 -0.43 17.26
C ARG A 231 14.66 -0.73 15.88
N GLY A 232 15.93 -0.34 15.63
CA GLY A 232 16.54 -0.34 14.29
C GLY A 232 17.78 -1.20 14.08
N LYS A 233 18.32 -1.88 15.12
CA LYS A 233 19.57 -2.66 14.95
C LYS A 233 19.33 -3.84 14.00
N GLY A 234 20.04 -3.87 12.88
CA GLY A 234 20.06 -4.97 11.91
C GLY A 234 18.94 -4.98 10.87
N MET A 235 17.92 -4.11 10.98
CA MET A 235 16.75 -4.16 10.09
C MET A 235 17.08 -3.88 8.62
N ARG A 236 17.92 -2.85 8.36
CA ARG A 236 18.38 -2.54 7.00
C ARG A 236 19.10 -3.72 6.35
N GLN A 237 20.03 -4.33 7.09
CA GLN A 237 20.81 -5.47 6.60
C GLN A 237 19.92 -6.67 6.36
N HIS A 238 19.01 -6.96 7.27
CA HIS A 238 18.04 -8.04 7.14
C HIS A 238 17.17 -7.89 5.88
N TYR A 239 16.56 -6.71 5.66
CA TYR A 239 15.72 -6.51 4.48
C TYR A 239 16.51 -6.43 3.17
N ARG A 240 17.76 -5.94 3.20
CA ARG A 240 18.64 -6.03 2.04
C ARG A 240 18.90 -7.49 1.66
N GLN A 241 19.33 -8.31 2.62
CA GLN A 241 19.60 -9.73 2.39
C GLN A 241 18.35 -10.46 1.90
N HIS A 242 17.21 -10.23 2.56
CA HIS A 242 15.92 -10.81 2.16
C HIS A 242 15.56 -10.44 0.71
N PHE A 243 15.73 -9.18 0.33
CA PHE A 243 15.41 -8.73 -1.04
C PHE A 243 16.39 -9.27 -2.08
N GLU A 244 17.68 -9.30 -1.79
CA GLU A 244 18.72 -9.89 -2.65
C GLU A 244 18.49 -11.41 -2.84
N GLU A 245 18.00 -12.10 -1.82
CA GLU A 245 17.56 -13.49 -1.90
C GLU A 245 16.32 -13.65 -2.79
N LEU A 246 15.33 -12.77 -2.63
CA LEU A 246 14.09 -12.80 -3.42
C LEU A 246 14.32 -12.71 -4.92
N ILE A 247 15.29 -11.90 -5.36
CA ILE A 247 15.62 -11.68 -6.78
C ILE A 247 16.81 -12.51 -7.25
N ARG A 248 17.32 -13.43 -6.43
CA ARG A 248 18.52 -14.22 -6.75
C ARG A 248 18.31 -15.01 -8.05
N GLY A 249 19.24 -14.86 -8.98
CA GLY A 249 19.20 -15.55 -10.28
C GLY A 249 18.30 -14.90 -11.33
N TRP A 250 17.68 -13.75 -11.02
CA TRP A 250 16.88 -13.01 -11.99
C TRP A 250 17.79 -12.17 -12.89
N ALA A 251 17.47 -12.13 -14.19
CA ALA A 251 18.15 -11.26 -15.15
C ALA A 251 17.62 -9.83 -15.06
N VAL A 252 17.97 -9.13 -13.98
CA VAL A 252 17.56 -7.75 -13.70
C VAL A 252 18.75 -6.90 -13.25
N GLN A 253 18.69 -5.60 -13.55
CA GLN A 253 19.60 -4.62 -12.98
C GLN A 253 18.98 -4.01 -11.71
N LEU A 254 19.78 -3.90 -10.66
CA LEU A 254 19.39 -3.36 -9.36
C LEU A 254 20.10 -2.04 -9.08
N ARG A 255 19.34 -0.98 -8.83
CA ARG A 255 19.84 0.29 -8.29
C ARG A 255 19.28 0.51 -6.90
N SER A 256 20.14 0.79 -5.92
CA SER A 256 19.74 1.04 -4.54
C SER A 256 19.83 2.53 -4.16
N PHE A 257 18.94 2.94 -3.26
CA PHE A 257 18.91 4.27 -2.66
C PHE A 257 18.71 4.14 -1.15
N GLU A 258 19.47 4.91 -0.38
CA GLU A 258 19.40 4.86 1.08
C GLU A 258 18.94 6.21 1.64
N PHE A 259 17.78 6.19 2.29
CA PHE A 259 17.26 7.32 3.05
C PHE A 259 17.31 7.02 4.55
N PRO A 260 17.28 8.04 5.44
CA PRO A 260 17.35 7.84 6.89
C PRO A 260 16.30 6.87 7.48
N GLY A 261 15.11 6.77 6.89
CA GLY A 261 14.03 5.87 7.36
C GLY A 261 13.63 4.75 6.40
N GLU A 262 14.23 4.70 5.21
CA GLU A 262 13.74 3.85 4.12
C GLU A 262 14.88 3.37 3.21
N LEU A 263 14.93 2.06 2.97
CA LEU A 263 15.82 1.43 2.00
C LEU A 263 15.02 1.17 0.73
N VAL A 264 15.51 1.63 -0.41
CA VAL A 264 14.77 1.60 -1.67
C VAL A 264 15.60 0.92 -2.75
N PHE A 265 14.92 0.17 -3.61
CA PHE A 265 15.46 -0.56 -4.72
C PHE A 265 14.64 -0.27 -5.97
N LEU A 266 15.32 0.08 -7.06
CA LEU A 266 14.75 0.14 -8.39
C LEU A 266 15.25 -1.08 -9.18
N LEU A 267 14.33 -1.98 -9.53
CA LEU A 267 14.60 -3.06 -10.47
C LEU A 267 14.29 -2.61 -11.89
N SER A 268 15.16 -2.99 -12.82
CA SER A 268 15.03 -2.73 -14.25
C SER A 268 15.38 -3.99 -15.05
N PRO A 269 14.87 -4.13 -16.29
CA PRO A 269 15.28 -5.21 -17.18
C PRO A 269 16.80 -5.17 -17.41
N ALA A 270 17.43 -6.33 -17.54
CA ALA A 270 18.86 -6.44 -17.83
C ALA A 270 19.25 -5.82 -19.18
#